data_AF-A0A929FVR2-F1
#
_entry.id   AF-A0A929FVR2-F1
#
_cell.length_a   1.000
_cell.length_b   1.000
_cell.length_c   1.000
_cell.angle_alpha   90.00
_cell.angle_beta   90.00
_cell.angle_gamma   90.00
#
_symmetry.space_group_name_H-M   'P 1'
#
loop_
_entity.id
_entity.type
_entity.pdbx_description
1 polymer ?
#
loop_
_entity_poly.entity_id
_entity_poly.type
_entity_poly.pdbx_seq_one_letter_code
_entity_poly.pdbx_strand_id
1 'polypeptide(L)'
;MLLQFLQYSLWFSGNSQQRQGGGNTLGMLLAIFLAPLAAMVIQMSISRTREFEADAGAARLTGNPRALARALQRLEAGARQTPLNGNPAFSPLLIINGGARQFLANLFATHPPTKARIENLLRLEQKMKN
;
A
#
# COMPACT_ATOMS: atom_id res chain seq x y z
N MET A 1 16.64 -5.88 7.05
CA MET A 1 17.07 -4.86 6.06
C MET A 1 18.49 -5.09 5.55
N LEU A 2 19.53 -5.20 6.39
CA LEU A 2 20.91 -5.43 5.94
C LEU A 2 21.09 -6.69 5.05
N LEU A 3 20.40 -7.78 5.39
CA LEU A 3 20.37 -9.01 4.57
C LEU A 3 19.69 -8.82 3.20
N GLN A 4 18.63 -8.01 3.13
CA GLN A 4 17.96 -7.66 1.87
C GLN A 4 18.89 -6.83 0.98
N PHE A 5 19.61 -5.87 1.59
CA PHE A 5 20.63 -5.09 0.91
C PHE A 5 21.78 -5.96 0.41
N LEU A 6 22.24 -6.92 1.20
CA LEU A 6 23.28 -7.88 0.82
C LEU A 6 22.81 -8.80 -0.32
N GLN A 7 21.57 -9.27 -0.28
CA GLN A 7 21.01 -10.10 -1.34
C GLN A 7 20.87 -9.33 -2.66
N TYR A 8 20.35 -8.10 -2.62
CA TYR A 8 20.28 -7.25 -3.81
C TYR A 8 21.67 -6.85 -4.31
N SER A 9 22.62 -6.54 -3.41
CA SER A 9 23.97 -6.19 -3.81
C SER A 9 24.67 -7.36 -4.50
N LEU A 10 24.46 -8.60 -4.06
CA LEU A 10 24.98 -9.80 -4.73
C LEU A 10 24.32 -10.05 -6.10
N TRP A 11 23.02 -9.78 -6.24
CA TRP A 11 22.31 -9.93 -7.53
C TRP A 11 22.75 -8.89 -8.57
N PHE A 12 22.97 -7.64 -8.16
CA PHE A 12 23.50 -6.57 -9.02
C PHE A 12 25.02 -6.64 -9.20
N SER A 13 25.76 -7.20 -8.24
CA SER A 13 27.21 -7.46 -8.32
C SER A 13 27.53 -8.66 -9.22
N GLY A 14 26.65 -9.67 -9.28
CA GLY A 14 26.81 -10.82 -10.18
C GLY A 14 26.80 -10.46 -11.68
N ASN A 15 26.30 -9.27 -12.05
CA ASN A 15 26.26 -8.80 -13.44
C ASN A 15 27.34 -7.74 -13.76
N SER A 16 28.24 -7.41 -12.82
CA SER A 16 29.25 -6.36 -12.99
C SER A 16 30.66 -6.90 -13.30
N GLN A 17 30.88 -8.23 -13.29
CA GLN A 17 32.19 -8.83 -13.58
C GLN A 17 32.66 -8.68 -15.03
N GLN A 18 31.84 -8.17 -15.96
CA GLN A 18 32.19 -8.04 -17.37
C GLN A 18 32.00 -6.63 -17.93
N ARG A 19 32.33 -5.58 -17.17
CA ARG A 19 32.59 -4.24 -17.74
C ARG A 19 33.84 -3.62 -17.09
N GLN A 20 35.00 -4.01 -17.61
CA GLN A 20 36.20 -3.18 -17.57
C GLN A 20 35.86 -1.82 -18.20
N GLY A 21 35.96 -0.75 -17.41
CA GLY A 21 35.74 0.62 -17.87
C GLY A 21 34.92 1.44 -16.88
N GLY A 22 35.60 2.06 -15.92
CA GLY A 22 35.09 3.21 -15.15
C GLY A 22 33.64 3.08 -14.68
N GLY A 23 33.33 2.04 -13.90
CA GLY A 23 31.99 1.84 -13.36
C GLY A 23 31.54 3.08 -12.60
N ASN A 24 30.42 3.67 -13.03
CA ASN A 24 29.80 4.86 -12.48
C ASN A 24 29.48 4.68 -10.99
N THR A 25 30.48 4.83 -10.11
CA THR A 25 30.38 4.68 -8.66
C THR A 25 29.30 5.60 -8.09
N LEU A 26 29.14 6.78 -8.69
CA LEU A 26 28.06 7.71 -8.40
C LEU A 26 26.68 7.11 -8.73
N GLY A 27 26.54 6.44 -9.87
CA GLY A 27 25.31 5.72 -10.24
C GLY A 27 24.99 4.57 -9.28
N MET A 28 25.99 3.83 -8.82
CA MET A 28 25.81 2.76 -7.84
C MET A 28 25.40 3.30 -6.46
N LEU A 29 26.03 4.41 -6.02
CA LEU A 29 25.67 5.10 -4.78
C LEU A 29 24.23 5.64 -4.84
N LEU A 30 23.83 6.26 -5.96
CA LEU A 30 22.47 6.72 -6.16
C LEU A 30 21.46 5.57 -6.11
N ALA A 31 21.76 4.44 -6.75
CA ALA A 31 20.88 3.27 -6.77
C ALA A 31 20.62 2.69 -5.37
N ILE A 32 21.60 2.72 -4.46
CA ILE A 32 21.45 2.23 -3.08
C ILE A 32 20.35 2.99 -2.31
N PHE A 33 20.16 4.29 -2.58
CA PHE A 33 19.12 5.11 -1.96
C PHE A 33 17.81 5.10 -2.76
N LEU A 34 17.89 5.18 -4.08
CA LEU A 34 16.71 5.26 -4.96
C LEU A 34 15.96 3.94 -5.06
N ALA A 35 16.65 2.79 -5.09
CA ALA A 35 16.00 1.49 -5.26
C ALA A 35 15.06 1.13 -4.08
N PRO A 36 15.43 1.31 -2.80
CA PRO A 36 14.50 1.10 -1.69
C PRO A 36 13.29 2.04 -1.73
N LEU A 37 13.49 3.32 -2.08
CA LEU A 37 12.39 4.29 -2.21
C LEU A 37 11.42 3.89 -3.33
N ALA A 38 11.94 3.49 -4.49
CA ALA A 38 11.13 2.97 -5.59
C ALA A 38 10.36 1.72 -5.17
N ALA A 39 11.02 0.77 -4.49
CA ALA A 39 10.39 -0.44 -3.98
C ALA A 39 9.26 -0.13 -2.99
N MET A 40 9.44 0.84 -2.09
CA MET A 40 8.40 1.28 -1.16
C MET A 40 7.15 1.82 -1.89
N VAL A 41 7.34 2.67 -2.90
CA VAL A 41 6.23 3.23 -3.70
C VAL A 41 5.49 2.13 -4.46
N ILE A 42 6.23 1.20 -5.08
CA ILE A 42 5.67 0.07 -5.81
C ILE A 42 4.88 -0.83 -4.84
N GLN A 43 5.47 -1.19 -3.71
CA GLN A 43 4.83 -2.04 -2.71
C GLN A 43 3.53 -1.42 -2.17
N MET A 44 3.56 -0.12 -1.85
CA MET A 44 2.37 0.60 -1.40
C MET A 44 1.29 0.66 -2.50
N SER A 45 1.70 0.87 -3.75
CA SER A 45 0.78 0.89 -4.90
C SER A 45 0.10 -0.47 -5.09
N ILE A 46 0.86 -1.57 -5.04
CA ILE A 46 0.32 -2.93 -5.14
C ILE A 46 -0.66 -3.21 -3.99
N SER A 47 -0.31 -2.84 -2.76
CA SER A 47 -1.19 -3.01 -1.59
C SER A 47 -2.53 -2.30 -1.78
N ARG A 48 -2.50 -1.04 -2.24
CA ARG A 48 -3.72 -0.25 -2.50
C ARG A 48 -4.59 -0.85 -3.60
N THR A 49 -3.98 -1.33 -4.69
CA THR A 49 -4.72 -1.98 -5.78
C THR A 49 -5.44 -3.23 -5.28
N ARG A 50 -4.77 -4.06 -4.47
CA ARG A 50 -5.36 -5.28 -3.89
C ARG A 50 -6.57 -4.97 -3.00
N GLU A 51 -6.52 -3.91 -2.20
CA GLU A 51 -7.67 -3.48 -1.39
C GLU A 51 -8.88 -3.08 -2.25
N PHE A 52 -8.66 -2.35 -3.35
CA PHE A 52 -9.74 -1.99 -4.27
C PHE A 52 -10.31 -3.19 -5.01
N GLU A 53 -9.46 -4.16 -5.38
CA GLU A 53 -9.89 -5.42 -5.98
C GLU A 53 -10.69 -6.27 -5.00
N ALA A 54 -10.28 -6.33 -3.73
CA ALA A 54 -11.01 -7.01 -2.68
C ALA A 54 -12.40 -6.38 -2.45
N ASP A 55 -12.48 -5.04 -2.38
CA ASP A 55 -13.75 -4.31 -2.30
C ASP A 55 -14.66 -4.60 -3.50
N ALA A 56 -14.10 -4.59 -4.70
CA ALA A 56 -14.85 -4.87 -5.91
C ALA A 56 -15.32 -6.33 -5.98
N GLY A 57 -14.48 -7.27 -5.54
CA GLY A 57 -14.82 -8.69 -5.44
C GLY A 57 -15.96 -8.91 -4.45
N ALA A 58 -15.86 -8.34 -3.24
CA ALA A 58 -16.92 -8.40 -2.24
C ALA A 58 -18.23 -7.75 -2.74
N ALA A 59 -18.13 -6.63 -3.44
CA ALA A 59 -19.29 -5.93 -4.01
C ALA A 59 -20.01 -6.76 -5.08
N ARG A 60 -19.26 -7.44 -5.95
CA ARG A 60 -19.80 -8.37 -6.95
C ARG A 60 -20.43 -9.60 -6.30
N LEU A 61 -19.79 -10.16 -5.27
CA LEU A 61 -20.28 -11.35 -4.58
C LEU A 61 -21.56 -11.08 -3.78
N THR A 62 -21.64 -9.91 -3.13
CA THR A 62 -22.81 -9.51 -2.33
C THR A 62 -23.91 -8.83 -3.15
N GLY A 63 -23.60 -8.39 -4.37
CA GLY A 63 -24.50 -7.60 -5.20
C GLY A 63 -24.86 -6.22 -4.63
N ASN A 64 -24.19 -5.76 -3.55
CA ASN A 64 -24.56 -4.54 -2.85
C ASN A 64 -23.33 -3.68 -2.47
N PRO A 65 -22.74 -2.96 -3.45
CA PRO A 65 -21.59 -2.09 -3.19
C PRO A 65 -21.89 -0.99 -2.16
N ARG A 66 -23.14 -0.50 -2.12
CA ARG A 66 -23.56 0.57 -1.21
C ARG A 66 -23.64 0.12 0.25
N ALA A 67 -24.04 -1.13 0.50
CA ALA A 67 -23.99 -1.71 1.84
C ALA A 67 -22.55 -1.83 2.35
N LEU A 68 -21.61 -2.25 1.48
CA LEU A 68 -20.19 -2.28 1.82
C LEU A 68 -19.63 -0.89 2.15
N ALA A 69 -20.00 0.13 1.35
CA ALA A 69 -19.61 1.52 1.63
C ALA A 69 -20.11 1.99 3.01
N ARG A 70 -21.36 1.68 3.37
CA ARG A 70 -21.92 1.97 4.70
C ARG A 70 -21.22 1.20 5.82
N ALA A 71 -20.82 -0.05 5.58
CA ALA A 71 -20.07 -0.84 6.56
C ALA A 71 -18.71 -0.20 6.84
N LEU A 72 -17.98 0.21 5.80
CA LEU A 72 -16.70 0.93 5.95
C LEU A 72 -16.86 2.23 6.73
N GLN A 73 -17.92 3.01 6.48
CA GLN A 73 -18.22 4.22 7.25
C GLN A 73 -18.44 3.93 8.74
N ARG A 74 -19.20 2.87 9.06
CA ARG A 74 -19.45 2.46 10.45
C ARG A 74 -18.17 2.03 11.15
N LEU A 75 -17.35 1.24 10.47
CA LEU A 75 -16.08 0.80 11.01
C LEU A 75 -15.13 2.00 11.24
N GLU A 76 -15.10 2.99 10.33
CA GLU A 76 -14.27 4.19 10.47
C GLU A 76 -14.73 5.05 11.66
N ALA A 77 -16.04 5.21 11.83
CA ALA A 77 -16.59 5.89 12.99
C ALA A 77 -16.20 5.19 14.30
N GLY A 78 -16.30 3.85 14.36
CA GLY A 78 -15.89 3.07 15.51
C GLY A 78 -14.39 3.19 15.81
N ALA A 79 -13.55 3.09 14.78
CA ALA A 79 -12.10 3.23 14.92
C ALA A 79 -11.67 4.63 15.41
N ARG A 80 -12.42 5.68 15.06
CA ARG A 80 -12.19 7.04 15.57
C ARG A 80 -12.62 7.22 17.03
N GLN A 81 -13.69 6.53 17.44
CA GLN A 81 -14.19 6.59 18.83
C GLN A 81 -13.29 5.81 19.78
N THR A 82 -12.74 4.68 19.33
CA THR A 82 -11.85 3.83 20.14
C THR A 82 -10.58 3.54 19.34
N PRO A 83 -9.63 4.50 19.30
CA PRO A 83 -8.38 4.31 18.57
C PRO A 83 -7.59 3.15 19.18
N LEU A 84 -7.17 2.23 18.32
CA LEU A 84 -6.31 1.12 18.71
C LEU A 84 -4.89 1.63 18.91
N ASN A 85 -4.42 1.63 20.16
CA ASN A 85 -3.01 1.82 20.48
C ASN A 85 -2.27 0.48 20.33
N GLY A 86 -2.11 0.03 19.09
CA GLY A 86 -1.49 -1.24 18.73
C GLY A 86 -0.08 -1.08 18.15
N ASN A 87 0.67 -2.18 18.10
CA ASN A 87 1.97 -2.23 17.42
C ASN A 87 1.78 -1.91 15.91
N PRO A 88 2.48 -0.92 15.35
CA PRO A 88 2.40 -0.57 13.92
C PRO A 88 2.66 -1.75 12.97
N ALA A 89 3.38 -2.79 13.41
CA ALA A 89 3.62 -4.01 12.64
C ALA A 89 2.32 -4.76 12.27
N PHE A 90 1.23 -4.54 13.00
CA PHE A 90 -0.07 -5.15 12.70
C PHE A 90 -0.94 -4.30 11.77
N SER A 91 -0.51 -3.11 11.35
CA SER A 91 -1.25 -2.23 10.43
C SER A 91 -1.73 -2.94 9.14
N PRO A 92 -0.95 -3.85 8.50
CA PRO A 92 -1.43 -4.61 7.34
C PRO A 92 -2.64 -5.52 7.63
N LEU A 93 -2.83 -5.96 8.88
CA LEU A 93 -3.93 -6.85 9.29
C LEU A 93 -5.22 -6.09 9.62
N LEU A 94 -5.15 -4.76 9.75
CA LEU A 94 -6.29 -3.94 10.12
C LEU A 94 -7.09 -3.53 8.89
N ILE A 95 -8.42 -3.51 9.02
CA ILE A 95 -9.33 -3.03 7.98
C ILE A 95 -9.27 -1.49 7.84
N ILE A 96 -9.05 -0.78 8.96
CA ILE A 96 -8.94 0.68 9.01
C ILE A 96 -7.67 1.07 9.75
N ASN A 97 -6.95 2.04 9.18
CA ASN A 97 -5.83 2.66 9.87
C ASN A 97 -6.35 3.74 10.85
N GLY A 98 -6.30 3.44 12.15
CA GLY A 98 -6.75 4.34 13.24
C GLY A 98 -5.75 5.42 13.67
N GLY A 99 -4.74 5.73 12.85
CA GLY A 99 -3.67 6.67 13.24
C GLY A 99 -4.05 8.14 12.97
N ALA A 100 -4.22 8.93 14.04
CA ALA A 100 -4.67 10.33 14.04
C ALA A 100 -3.79 11.37 13.28
N ARG A 101 -2.78 10.97 12.50
CA ARG A 101 -1.90 11.90 11.74
C ARG A 101 -2.19 11.84 10.24
N GLN A 102 -3.29 12.48 9.87
CA GLN A 102 -4.01 12.47 8.58
C GLN A 102 -3.21 12.76 7.28
N PHE A 103 -1.93 13.16 7.33
CA PHE A 103 -1.18 13.50 6.10
C PHE A 103 0.09 12.66 5.91
N LEU A 104 1.00 12.63 6.90
CA LEU A 104 2.21 11.82 6.82
C LEU A 104 1.94 10.33 7.04
N ALA A 105 0.93 9.96 7.84
CA ALA A 105 0.56 8.56 8.01
C ALA A 105 -0.02 7.96 6.72
N ASN A 106 -0.68 8.77 5.87
CA ASN A 106 -1.26 8.31 4.60
C ASN A 106 -0.20 7.95 3.55
N LEU A 107 1.00 8.52 3.64
CA LEU A 107 2.13 8.19 2.73
C LEU A 107 2.80 6.86 3.11
N PHE A 108 2.60 6.37 4.33
CA PHE A 108 3.09 5.07 4.81
C PHE A 108 1.94 4.11 5.17
N ALA A 109 0.70 4.50 4.90
CA ALA A 109 -0.45 3.68 5.16
C ALA A 109 -0.43 2.48 4.21
N THR A 110 -0.51 1.30 4.80
CA THR A 110 -0.61 0.01 4.11
C THR A 110 -1.89 -0.11 3.27
N HIS A 111 -2.89 0.70 3.59
CA HIS A 111 -4.22 0.72 2.97
C HIS A 111 -4.57 2.11 2.45
N PRO A 112 -5.37 2.21 1.36
CA PRO A 112 -5.87 3.49 0.88
C PRO A 112 -6.84 4.10 1.92
N PRO A 113 -6.99 5.43 1.94
CA PRO A 113 -7.95 6.09 2.84
C PRO A 113 -9.36 5.51 2.67
N THR A 114 -10.09 5.30 3.77
CA THR A 114 -11.45 4.74 3.76
C THR A 114 -12.40 5.50 2.83
N LYS A 115 -12.28 6.84 2.79
CA LYS A 115 -13.04 7.70 1.87
C LYS A 115 -12.85 7.32 0.40
N ALA A 116 -11.62 7.00 -0.03
CA ALA A 116 -11.32 6.61 -1.41
C ALA A 116 -11.95 5.26 -1.76
N ARG A 117 -11.96 4.32 -0.79
CA ARG A 117 -12.64 3.01 -0.93
C ARG A 117 -14.15 3.17 -1.09
N ILE A 118 -14.77 3.99 -0.24
CA ILE A 118 -16.20 4.32 -0.30
C ILE A 118 -16.54 4.91 -1.68
N GLU A 119 -15.76 5.87 -2.14
CA GLU A 119 -15.98 6.52 -3.45
C GLU A 119 -15.87 5.51 -4.60
N ASN A 120 -14.90 4.60 -4.55
CA ASN A 120 -14.76 3.53 -5.55
C ASN A 120 -15.95 2.56 -5.54
N LEU A 121 -16.45 2.16 -4.37
CA LEU A 121 -17.63 1.31 -4.23
C LEU A 121 -18.90 1.98 -4.79
N LEU A 122 -19.08 3.27 -4.55
CA LEU A 122 -20.21 4.02 -5.11
C LEU A 122 -20.12 4.17 -6.63
N ARG A 123 -18.91 4.37 -7.18
CA ARG A 123 -18.69 4.32 -8.63
C ARG A 123 -18.99 2.94 -9.21
N LEU A 124 -18.60 1.87 -8.52
CA LEU A 124 -18.88 0.51 -8.93
C LEU A 124 -20.39 0.23 -8.93
N GLU A 125 -21.14 0.73 -7.93
CA GLU A 125 -22.60 0.66 -7.89
C GLU A 125 -23.23 1.28 -9.15
N GLN A 126 -22.76 2.45 -9.57
CA GLN A 126 -23.24 3.10 -10.79
C GLN A 126 -22.97 2.24 -12.03
N LYS A 127 -21.78 1.63 -12.12
CA LYS A 127 -21.42 0.75 -13.24
C LYS A 127 -22.21 -0.56 -13.27
N MET A 128 -22.68 -1.06 -12.13
CA MET A 128 -23.47 -2.29 -12.05
C MET A 128 -24.97 -2.07 -12.38
N LYS A 129 -25.43 -0.81 -12.34
CA LYS A 129 -26.83 -0.45 -12.68
C LYS A 129 -27.03 -0.14 -14.16
N ASN A 130 -25.95 0.07 -14.90
CA ASN A 130 -25.93 0.28 -16.35
C ASN A 130 -25.65 -1.04 -17.05
#